data_AF-A0A936TN32-F1
#
_entry.id   AF-A0A936TN32-F1
#
_cell.length_a   1.000
_cell.length_b   1.000
_cell.length_c   1.000
_cell.angle_alpha   90.00
_cell.angle_beta   90.00
_cell.angle_gamma   90.00
#
_symmetry.space_group_name_H-M   'P 1'
#
loop_
_entity.id
_entity.type
_entity.pdbx_description
1 polymer ?
#
loop_
_entity_poly.entity_id
_entity_poly.type
_entity_poly.pdbx_seq_one_letter_code
_entity_poly.pdbx_strand_id
1 'polypeptide(L)'
;MVFSKVSMIKLAALIVTGAFLFNTVTSGQETKKALDPKAWGGNHVGGQIPQYVQGDECLFCHRSDIGPTWQDNAHTRTIRDRKLQAGWDDILKTQQSLASLEPEIEFLIGIRKHIGFLKKSGYGKFDILNAHAVMNREGRVESWQGNEKPQWEKGKFDKRCAGCHATAVDQASLAFNAYALDCYSCHGDVDLGHTKDTTLVLLSKKRRKEAQVITSLCAQCHLRGGKSRSTGLPYPNTFISGDNLFQDFEVDFSKADDQNLNPGDRHIYRNVRDVVINGDESITCINCHQVHTATNASLRHRRILRAPICTECHNPEGSFKFVKPYTVHSETCEY
;
A
#
# COMPACT_ATOMS: atom_id res chain seq x y z
N MET A 1 -18.29 30.24 99.22
CA MET A 1 -19.43 30.46 98.31
C MET A 1 -19.47 29.34 97.30
N VAL A 2 -20.69 28.90 97.01
CA VAL A 2 -21.11 27.64 96.38
C VAL A 2 -20.48 27.40 95.01
N PHE A 3 -19.94 26.20 94.76
CA PHE A 3 -19.89 25.62 93.41
C PHE A 3 -20.75 24.36 93.36
N SER A 4 -21.70 24.42 92.43
CA SER A 4 -22.79 23.49 92.25
C SER A 4 -22.43 22.35 91.29
N LYS A 5 -22.84 21.16 91.71
CA LYS A 5 -23.25 19.94 91.01
C LYS A 5 -23.72 20.04 89.53
N VAL A 6 -23.60 18.86 88.86
CA VAL A 6 -24.47 18.28 87.79
C VAL A 6 -24.14 18.75 86.36
N SER A 7 -24.18 17.97 85.28
CA SER A 7 -24.35 16.52 85.00
C SER A 7 -24.10 16.32 83.50
N MET A 8 -23.80 15.07 83.11
CA MET A 8 -23.71 14.57 81.74
C MET A 8 -24.87 15.05 80.83
N ILE A 9 -24.53 15.49 79.62
CA ILE A 9 -25.44 15.49 78.47
C ILE A 9 -24.78 14.70 77.34
N LYS A 10 -25.55 13.73 76.86
CA LYS A 10 -25.24 12.79 75.79
C LYS A 10 -25.16 13.52 74.44
N LEU A 11 -24.09 13.28 73.69
CA LEU A 11 -23.97 13.71 72.29
C LEU A 11 -24.61 12.63 71.39
N ALA A 12 -25.79 12.93 70.83
CA ALA A 12 -26.40 12.11 69.79
C ALA A 12 -25.90 12.62 68.42
N ALA A 13 -25.27 11.72 67.66
CA ALA A 13 -24.81 11.98 66.30
C ALA A 13 -25.99 11.96 65.33
N LEU A 14 -26.15 13.03 64.55
CA LEU A 14 -27.05 13.08 63.40
C LEU A 14 -26.21 12.79 62.14
N ILE A 15 -26.25 11.55 61.65
CA ILE A 15 -25.68 11.18 60.34
C ILE A 15 -26.77 11.45 59.29
N VAL A 16 -26.56 12.48 58.47
CA VAL A 16 -27.36 12.73 57.27
C VAL A 16 -26.81 11.84 56.15
N THR A 17 -27.44 10.70 55.91
CA THR A 17 -27.22 9.88 54.72
C THR A 17 -27.85 10.56 53.50
N GLY A 18 -27.06 11.29 52.74
CA GLY A 18 -27.41 11.73 51.39
C GLY A 18 -27.28 10.55 50.42
N ALA A 19 -28.42 10.02 49.97
CA ALA A 19 -28.47 9.04 48.89
C ALA A 19 -28.20 9.73 47.55
N PHE A 20 -26.92 9.81 47.14
CA PHE A 20 -26.57 10.08 45.75
C PHE A 20 -26.81 8.80 44.94
N LEU A 21 -27.95 8.75 44.25
CA LEU A 21 -28.19 7.80 43.17
C LEU A 21 -27.21 8.13 42.03
N PHE A 22 -26.08 7.42 42.00
CA PHE A 22 -25.25 7.34 40.81
C PHE A 22 -26.03 6.59 39.73
N ASN A 23 -26.74 7.33 38.89
CA ASN A 23 -27.13 6.84 37.57
C ASN A 23 -25.84 6.59 36.79
N THR A 24 -25.38 5.35 36.81
CA THR A 24 -24.44 4.81 35.85
C THR A 24 -25.10 4.88 34.48
N VAL A 25 -24.89 5.99 33.78
CA VAL A 25 -25.11 6.07 32.34
C VAL A 25 -24.04 5.16 31.74
N THR A 26 -24.37 3.88 31.62
CA THR A 26 -23.71 2.98 30.67
C THR A 26 -24.03 3.53 29.28
N SER A 27 -23.18 4.46 28.83
CA SER A 27 -23.05 4.83 27.44
C SER A 27 -22.81 3.55 26.65
N GLY A 28 -23.89 2.96 26.13
CA GLY A 28 -23.81 1.87 25.17
C GLY A 28 -23.06 2.39 23.96
N GLN A 29 -21.77 2.06 23.86
CA GLN A 29 -21.14 2.03 22.55
C GLN A 29 -21.87 0.94 21.78
N GLU A 30 -22.88 1.32 20.99
CA GLU A 30 -23.37 0.48 19.92
C GLU A 30 -22.15 0.03 19.12
N THR A 31 -21.85 -1.27 19.20
CA THR A 31 -20.86 -1.89 18.33
C THR A 31 -21.35 -1.69 16.91
N LYS A 32 -20.78 -0.72 16.20
CA LYS A 32 -21.09 -0.49 14.79
C LYS A 32 -20.98 -1.83 14.05
N LYS A 33 -22.05 -2.21 13.36
CA LYS A 33 -22.09 -3.43 12.55
C LYS A 33 -21.00 -3.33 11.48
N ALA A 34 -20.21 -4.39 11.32
CA ALA A 34 -19.23 -4.50 10.25
C ALA A 34 -19.90 -4.31 8.87
N LEU A 35 -19.28 -3.50 8.02
CA LEU A 35 -19.67 -3.31 6.63
C LEU A 35 -19.28 -4.53 5.79
N ASP A 36 -20.03 -4.77 4.72
CA ASP A 36 -19.61 -5.70 3.67
C ASP A 36 -18.70 -4.94 2.68
N PRO A 37 -17.41 -5.31 2.54
CA PRO A 37 -16.48 -4.66 1.62
C PRO A 37 -16.95 -4.67 0.16
N LYS A 38 -17.82 -5.62 -0.22
CA LYS A 38 -18.30 -5.81 -1.59
C LYS A 38 -19.50 -4.93 -1.96
N ALA A 39 -20.13 -4.29 -0.96
CA ALA A 39 -21.46 -3.70 -1.12
C ALA A 39 -21.51 -2.31 -1.77
N TRP A 40 -20.37 -1.73 -2.16
CA TRP A 40 -20.30 -0.39 -2.75
C TRP A 40 -19.69 -0.41 -4.15
N GLY A 41 -19.95 0.64 -4.94
CA GLY A 41 -19.29 0.87 -6.23
C GLY A 41 -19.60 -0.18 -7.30
N GLY A 42 -18.92 -0.03 -8.44
CA GLY A 42 -18.89 -1.01 -9.53
C GLY A 42 -17.54 -1.72 -9.62
N ASN A 43 -17.39 -2.57 -10.63
CA ASN A 43 -16.13 -3.23 -10.96
C ASN A 43 -16.04 -3.52 -12.47
N HIS A 44 -14.84 -3.79 -12.95
CA HIS A 44 -14.57 -4.25 -14.32
C HIS A 44 -14.08 -5.71 -14.39
N VAL A 45 -14.43 -6.55 -13.41
CA VAL A 45 -13.94 -7.93 -13.31
C VAL A 45 -14.30 -8.73 -14.57
N GLY A 46 -13.28 -9.30 -15.22
CA GLY A 46 -13.45 -10.04 -16.48
C GLY A 46 -13.80 -9.17 -17.69
N GLY A 47 -13.86 -7.86 -17.52
CA GLY A 47 -14.01 -6.89 -18.61
C GLY A 47 -12.70 -6.68 -19.37
N GLN A 48 -12.80 -5.98 -20.49
CA GLN A 48 -11.64 -5.53 -21.25
C GLN A 48 -11.02 -4.30 -20.59
N ILE A 49 -9.70 -4.16 -20.71
CA ILE A 49 -9.01 -2.93 -20.34
C ILE A 49 -9.44 -1.82 -21.33
N PRO A 50 -9.98 -0.68 -20.85
CA PRO A 50 -10.32 0.44 -21.72
C PRO A 50 -9.10 0.95 -22.47
N GLN A 51 -9.36 1.54 -23.64
CA GLN A 51 -8.35 2.40 -24.25
C GLN A 51 -8.14 3.60 -23.34
N TYR A 52 -6.89 3.89 -23.00
CA TYR A 52 -6.54 4.96 -22.08
C TYR A 52 -5.37 5.77 -22.63
N VAL A 53 -5.27 7.00 -22.13
CA VAL A 53 -4.20 7.94 -22.45
C VAL A 53 -2.93 7.54 -21.71
N GLN A 54 -1.82 7.36 -22.43
CA GLN A 54 -0.55 6.95 -21.83
C GLN A 54 0.07 8.07 -20.98
N GLY A 55 0.98 7.71 -20.09
CA GLY A 55 1.60 8.62 -19.14
C GLY A 55 2.36 9.78 -19.74
N ASP A 56 3.02 9.56 -20.88
CA ASP A 56 3.73 10.61 -21.61
C ASP A 56 2.77 11.70 -22.11
N GLU A 57 1.59 11.32 -22.59
CA GLU A 57 0.52 12.25 -22.93
C GLU A 57 0.01 13.01 -21.70
N CYS A 58 -0.13 12.33 -20.55
CA CYS A 58 -0.49 12.99 -19.28
C CYS A 58 0.59 14.01 -18.86
N LEU A 59 1.85 13.62 -18.97
CA LEU A 59 3.01 14.45 -18.65
C LEU A 59 3.14 15.65 -19.57
N PHE A 60 2.60 15.63 -20.79
CA PHE A 60 2.58 16.83 -21.63
C PHE A 60 1.94 18.03 -20.91
N CYS A 61 0.78 17.82 -20.27
CA CYS A 61 0.08 18.84 -19.50
C CYS A 61 0.63 18.97 -18.07
N HIS A 62 1.05 17.87 -17.45
CA HIS A 62 1.51 17.84 -16.05
C HIS A 62 3.04 17.98 -15.88
N ARG A 63 3.77 18.35 -16.94
CA ARG A 63 5.24 18.42 -16.98
C ARG A 63 5.86 19.37 -15.96
N SER A 64 5.13 20.39 -15.52
CA SER A 64 5.66 21.40 -14.58
C SER A 64 5.59 20.93 -13.14
N ASP A 65 4.53 20.23 -12.76
CA ASP A 65 4.29 19.83 -11.36
C ASP A 65 4.75 18.40 -11.09
N ILE A 66 4.57 17.48 -12.05
CA ILE A 66 4.82 16.04 -11.89
C ILE A 66 6.04 15.60 -12.70
N GLY A 67 6.21 16.15 -13.90
CA GLY A 67 7.33 15.83 -14.80
C GLY A 67 8.72 15.81 -14.12
N PRO A 68 9.09 16.78 -13.26
CA PRO A 68 10.43 16.84 -12.69
C PRO A 68 10.75 15.70 -11.72
N THR A 69 9.74 15.08 -11.11
CA THR A 69 9.92 13.99 -10.13
C THR A 69 9.52 12.63 -10.67
N TRP A 70 8.91 12.57 -11.86
CA TRP A 70 8.31 11.35 -12.40
C TRP A 70 9.32 10.23 -12.60
N GLN A 71 10.50 10.53 -13.16
CA GLN A 71 11.53 9.52 -13.43
C GLN A 71 12.20 8.96 -12.16
N ASP A 72 12.12 9.70 -11.05
CA ASP A 72 12.66 9.28 -9.76
C ASP A 72 11.63 8.61 -8.86
N ASN A 73 10.34 8.73 -9.20
CA ASN A 73 9.24 8.21 -8.41
C ASN A 73 9.32 6.69 -8.22
N ALA A 74 8.97 6.20 -7.04
CA ALA A 74 9.13 4.77 -6.74
C ALA A 74 8.11 3.88 -7.48
N HIS A 75 6.92 4.39 -7.81
CA HIS A 75 5.90 3.61 -8.55
C HIS A 75 6.29 3.45 -10.02
N THR A 76 6.84 4.50 -10.64
CA THR A 76 7.31 4.47 -12.03
C THR A 76 8.58 3.66 -12.21
N ARG A 77 9.30 3.42 -11.10
CA ARG A 77 10.54 2.63 -11.05
C ARG A 77 10.35 1.22 -10.52
N THR A 78 9.10 0.73 -10.46
CA THR A 78 8.78 -0.66 -10.14
C THR A 78 9.51 -1.64 -11.05
N ILE A 79 9.68 -1.26 -12.32
CA ILE A 79 10.56 -1.89 -13.30
C ILE A 79 11.36 -0.79 -14.00
N ARG A 80 12.63 -1.05 -14.31
CA ARG A 80 13.55 -0.08 -14.91
C ARG A 80 14.25 -0.69 -16.11
N ASP A 81 14.30 0.04 -17.21
CA ASP A 81 15.13 -0.33 -18.37
C ASP A 81 16.61 -0.29 -17.95
N ARG A 82 17.28 -1.43 -18.08
CA ARG A 82 18.69 -1.57 -17.70
C ARG A 82 19.59 -0.57 -18.42
N LYS A 83 19.32 -0.25 -19.68
CA LYS A 83 20.16 0.67 -20.49
C LYS A 83 20.16 2.09 -19.94
N LEU A 84 19.13 2.45 -19.17
CA LEU A 84 19.00 3.75 -18.52
C LEU A 84 19.59 3.75 -17.10
N GLN A 85 20.14 2.64 -16.62
CA GLN A 85 20.66 2.51 -15.26
C GLN A 85 22.19 2.39 -15.29
N ALA A 86 22.88 3.46 -14.90
CA ALA A 86 24.34 3.47 -14.81
C ALA A 86 24.88 2.41 -13.84
N GLY A 87 25.99 1.77 -14.21
CA GLY A 87 26.77 0.87 -13.35
C GLY A 87 26.28 -0.59 -13.28
N TRP A 88 25.14 -0.93 -13.88
CA TRP A 88 24.62 -2.31 -13.83
C TRP A 88 25.43 -3.31 -14.64
N ASP A 89 26.03 -2.87 -15.74
CA ASP A 89 26.88 -3.74 -16.58
C ASP A 89 28.10 -4.24 -15.80
N ASP A 90 28.69 -3.39 -14.96
CA ASP A 90 29.84 -3.77 -14.16
C ASP A 90 29.43 -4.68 -12.99
N ILE A 91 28.26 -4.44 -12.40
CA ILE A 91 27.69 -5.31 -11.37
C ILE A 91 27.46 -6.73 -11.92
N LEU A 92 26.83 -6.86 -13.09
CA LEU A 92 26.50 -8.16 -13.68
C LEU A 92 27.76 -8.98 -14.03
N LYS A 93 28.85 -8.32 -14.46
CA LYS A 93 30.14 -8.97 -14.71
C LYS A 93 30.78 -9.58 -13.47
N THR A 94 30.42 -9.12 -12.27
CA THR A 94 30.95 -9.70 -11.01
C THR A 94 30.38 -11.07 -10.69
N GLN A 95 29.30 -11.50 -11.37
CA GLN A 95 28.64 -12.77 -11.12
C GLN A 95 28.81 -13.73 -12.31
N GLN A 96 29.76 -14.65 -12.18
CA GLN A 96 30.13 -15.58 -13.24
C GLN A 96 28.96 -16.48 -13.68
N SER A 97 28.05 -16.84 -12.76
CA SER A 97 26.87 -17.67 -13.09
C SER A 97 25.85 -16.95 -13.98
N LEU A 98 25.93 -15.63 -14.09
CA LEU A 98 25.07 -14.81 -14.95
C LEU A 98 25.70 -14.48 -16.31
N ALA A 99 26.98 -14.82 -16.53
CA ALA A 99 27.71 -14.37 -17.71
C ALA A 99 27.04 -14.74 -19.05
N SER A 100 26.43 -15.93 -19.15
CA SER A 100 25.72 -16.37 -20.38
C SER A 100 24.32 -15.79 -20.52
N LEU A 101 23.73 -15.28 -19.43
CA LEU A 101 22.36 -14.76 -19.37
C LEU A 101 22.32 -13.24 -19.42
N GLU A 102 23.42 -12.58 -19.04
CA GLU A 102 23.59 -11.13 -19.01
C GLU A 102 23.11 -10.43 -20.29
N PRO A 103 23.44 -10.92 -21.51
CA PRO A 103 22.98 -10.27 -22.74
C PRO A 103 21.46 -10.27 -22.92
N GLU A 104 20.74 -11.17 -22.25
CA GLU A 104 19.28 -11.24 -22.30
C GLU A 104 18.60 -10.33 -21.26
N ILE A 105 19.32 -9.82 -20.27
CA ILE A 105 18.75 -8.98 -19.21
C ILE A 105 18.47 -7.59 -19.78
N GLU A 106 17.19 -7.26 -19.93
CA GLU A 106 16.72 -5.98 -20.47
C GLU A 106 16.18 -5.04 -19.38
N PHE A 107 15.55 -5.60 -18.33
CA PHE A 107 14.94 -4.80 -17.27
C PHE A 107 15.30 -5.30 -15.88
N LEU A 108 15.16 -4.40 -14.91
CA LEU A 108 15.39 -4.63 -13.49
C LEU A 108 14.07 -4.45 -12.74
N ILE A 109 13.76 -5.36 -11.82
CA ILE A 109 12.60 -5.26 -10.90
C ILE A 109 13.07 -5.10 -9.46
N GLY A 110 12.30 -4.36 -8.66
CA GLY A 110 12.61 -4.09 -7.27
C GLY A 110 13.48 -2.84 -7.09
N ILE A 111 13.60 -2.40 -5.84
CA ILE A 111 14.33 -1.18 -5.47
C ILE A 111 15.20 -1.40 -4.24
N ARG A 112 16.29 -0.63 -4.18
CA ARG A 112 17.22 -0.56 -3.05
C ARG A 112 17.83 -1.92 -2.73
N LYS A 113 17.22 -2.72 -1.86
CA LYS A 113 17.83 -3.88 -1.22
C LYS A 113 17.82 -5.14 -2.09
N HIS A 114 16.83 -5.32 -2.94
CA HIS A 114 16.69 -6.54 -3.74
C HIS A 114 16.36 -6.15 -5.18
N ILE A 115 17.22 -6.59 -6.11
CA ILE A 115 17.07 -6.32 -7.55
C ILE A 115 17.00 -7.65 -8.29
N GLY A 116 15.85 -7.91 -8.91
CA GLY A 116 15.66 -9.02 -9.84
C GLY A 116 15.86 -8.58 -11.29
N PHE A 117 15.93 -9.56 -12.19
CA PHE A 117 16.22 -9.36 -13.61
C PHE A 117 15.11 -9.90 -14.49
N LEU A 118 14.79 -9.19 -15.55
CA LEU A 118 13.71 -9.50 -16.47
C LEU A 118 14.18 -9.42 -17.92
N LYS A 119 13.55 -10.23 -18.78
CA LYS A 119 13.65 -10.13 -20.24
C LYS A 119 12.27 -10.17 -20.88
N LYS A 120 12.12 -9.59 -22.08
CA LYS A 120 10.90 -9.74 -22.86
C LYS A 120 10.70 -11.19 -23.30
N SER A 121 9.48 -11.69 -23.15
CA SER A 121 9.09 -13.02 -23.64
C SER A 121 7.88 -12.99 -24.58
N GLY A 122 7.41 -11.79 -24.92
CA GLY A 122 6.31 -11.55 -25.85
C GLY A 122 5.78 -10.12 -25.71
N TYR A 123 4.72 -9.80 -26.46
CA TYR A 123 4.01 -8.54 -26.27
C TYR A 123 3.44 -8.48 -24.84
N GLY A 124 3.82 -7.45 -24.09
CA GLY A 124 3.33 -7.23 -22.73
C GLY A 124 3.70 -8.33 -21.72
N LYS A 125 4.80 -9.06 -21.91
CA LYS A 125 5.19 -10.18 -21.03
C LYS A 125 6.65 -10.19 -20.70
N PHE A 126 6.96 -10.68 -19.49
CA PHE A 126 8.33 -10.89 -19.05
C PHE A 126 8.58 -12.30 -18.53
N ASP A 127 9.78 -12.80 -18.79
CA ASP A 127 10.37 -13.86 -17.97
C ASP A 127 11.17 -13.21 -16.84
N ILE A 128 11.12 -13.81 -15.65
CA ILE A 128 11.92 -13.37 -14.50
C ILE A 128 13.03 -14.37 -14.24
N LEU A 129 14.22 -13.86 -13.91
CA LEU A 129 15.33 -14.70 -13.54
C LEU A 129 15.22 -15.11 -12.08
N ASN A 130 15.40 -16.40 -11.78
CA ASN A 130 15.40 -16.94 -10.42
C ASN A 130 16.70 -16.67 -9.63
N ALA A 131 17.29 -15.50 -9.87
CA ALA A 131 18.43 -14.98 -9.15
C ALA A 131 18.29 -13.47 -8.99
N HIS A 132 18.69 -12.95 -7.83
CA HIS A 132 18.59 -11.54 -7.50
C HIS A 132 19.82 -11.05 -6.76
N ALA A 133 20.15 -9.78 -6.99
CA ALA A 133 21.19 -9.07 -6.27
C ALA A 133 20.61 -8.49 -4.97
N VAL A 134 21.29 -8.74 -3.86
CA VAL A 134 21.04 -8.07 -2.58
C VAL A 134 22.01 -6.91 -2.46
N MET A 135 21.50 -5.70 -2.25
CA MET A 135 22.30 -4.48 -2.19
C MET A 135 22.43 -3.96 -0.77
N ASN A 136 23.62 -3.45 -0.44
CA ASN A 136 23.86 -2.73 0.79
C ASN A 136 23.33 -1.27 0.72
N ARG A 137 23.56 -0.49 1.79
CA ARG A 137 23.10 0.90 1.90
C ARG A 137 23.82 1.83 0.93
N GLU A 138 25.02 1.47 0.49
CA GLU A 138 25.85 2.20 -0.46
C GLU A 138 25.51 1.86 -1.92
N GLY A 139 24.51 1.01 -2.16
CA GLY A 139 24.08 0.63 -3.50
C GLY A 139 25.03 -0.34 -4.20
N ARG A 140 25.85 -1.09 -3.45
CA ARG A 140 26.72 -2.15 -3.95
C ARG A 140 26.12 -3.51 -3.66
N VAL A 141 26.44 -4.50 -4.48
CA VAL A 141 26.03 -5.89 -4.21
C VAL A 141 26.72 -6.37 -2.94
N GLU A 142 25.91 -6.77 -1.96
CA GLU A 142 26.32 -7.40 -0.71
C GLU A 142 26.34 -8.92 -0.85
N SER A 143 25.31 -9.48 -1.50
CA SER A 143 25.20 -10.91 -1.78
C SER A 143 24.32 -11.18 -2.99
N TRP A 144 24.37 -12.40 -3.48
CA TRP A 144 23.46 -12.93 -4.49
C TRP A 144 22.57 -13.98 -3.83
N GLN A 145 21.30 -14.00 -4.21
CA GLN A 145 20.32 -14.96 -3.73
C GLN A 145 19.60 -15.61 -4.93
N GLY A 146 19.01 -16.77 -4.70
CA GLY A 146 18.38 -17.58 -5.75
C GLY A 146 19.20 -18.82 -6.11
N ASN A 147 19.01 -19.32 -7.33
CA ASN A 147 19.64 -20.57 -7.77
C ASN A 147 21.12 -20.40 -8.14
N GLU A 148 21.95 -21.36 -7.75
CA GLU A 148 23.38 -21.42 -8.14
C GLU A 148 23.56 -21.48 -9.66
N LYS A 149 22.57 -22.04 -10.36
CA LYS A 149 22.46 -22.06 -11.83
C LYS A 149 21.20 -21.30 -12.23
N PRO A 150 21.29 -19.97 -12.40
CA PRO A 150 20.13 -19.14 -12.70
C PRO A 150 19.46 -19.57 -14.01
N GLN A 151 18.13 -19.47 -14.05
CA GLN A 151 17.30 -19.80 -15.19
C GLN A 151 16.11 -18.84 -15.29
N TRP A 152 15.66 -18.60 -16.52
CA TRP A 152 14.47 -17.81 -16.81
C TRP A 152 13.20 -18.59 -16.48
N GLU A 153 12.36 -18.05 -15.61
CA GLU A 153 11.08 -18.62 -15.22
C GLU A 153 9.95 -18.03 -16.06
N LYS A 154 9.56 -18.77 -17.10
CA LYS A 154 8.54 -18.36 -18.05
C LYS A 154 7.17 -18.15 -17.41
N GLY A 155 6.58 -16.97 -17.64
CA GLY A 155 5.25 -16.62 -17.17
C GLY A 155 5.09 -16.44 -15.66
N LYS A 156 6.18 -16.54 -14.88
CA LYS A 156 6.13 -16.31 -13.43
C LYS A 156 5.89 -14.83 -13.12
N PHE A 157 6.55 -13.92 -13.84
CA PHE A 157 6.29 -12.49 -13.72
C PHE A 157 4.83 -12.18 -14.04
N ASP A 158 4.34 -12.67 -15.19
CA ASP A 158 2.97 -12.43 -15.64
C ASP A 158 1.96 -12.89 -14.59
N LYS A 159 2.11 -14.11 -14.06
CA LYS A 159 1.15 -14.72 -13.11
C LYS A 159 1.26 -14.21 -11.67
N ARG A 160 2.33 -13.50 -11.31
CA ARG A 160 2.57 -13.10 -9.90
C ARG A 160 2.81 -11.61 -9.70
N CYS A 161 3.54 -10.98 -10.59
CA CYS A 161 4.08 -9.63 -10.39
C CYS A 161 3.43 -8.56 -11.26
N ALA A 162 2.97 -8.92 -12.45
CA ALA A 162 2.48 -7.94 -13.42
C ALA A 162 1.41 -7.02 -12.83
N GLY A 163 0.46 -7.55 -12.06
CA GLY A 163 -0.64 -6.74 -11.48
C GLY A 163 -0.20 -5.60 -10.54
N CYS A 164 1.05 -5.60 -10.05
CA CYS A 164 1.57 -4.54 -9.18
C CYS A 164 2.81 -3.83 -9.74
N HIS A 165 3.36 -4.33 -10.85
CA HIS A 165 4.61 -3.86 -11.43
C HIS A 165 4.48 -3.43 -12.89
N ALA A 166 3.29 -3.55 -13.47
CA ALA A 166 2.97 -3.15 -14.82
C ALA A 166 1.62 -2.45 -14.84
N THR A 167 1.35 -1.69 -15.91
CA THR A 167 0.08 -0.97 -16.09
C THR A 167 -0.82 -1.73 -17.06
N ALA A 168 -2.13 -1.73 -16.77
CA ALA A 168 -3.16 -2.25 -17.68
C ALA A 168 -2.91 -3.72 -18.05
N VAL A 169 -2.87 -4.58 -17.04
CA VAL A 169 -2.69 -6.03 -17.21
C VAL A 169 -4.00 -6.69 -17.61
N ASP A 170 -4.06 -7.16 -18.85
CA ASP A 170 -5.14 -8.02 -19.35
C ASP A 170 -5.01 -9.42 -18.75
N GLN A 171 -6.04 -9.89 -18.06
CA GLN A 171 -5.99 -11.12 -17.28
C GLN A 171 -6.19 -12.39 -18.12
N ALA A 172 -6.82 -12.26 -19.29
CA ALA A 172 -7.04 -13.39 -20.19
C ALA A 172 -5.75 -13.78 -20.90
N SER A 173 -4.98 -12.78 -21.34
CA SER A 173 -3.72 -12.94 -22.03
C SER A 173 -2.51 -12.88 -21.10
N LEU A 174 -2.66 -12.31 -19.90
CA LEU A 174 -1.61 -11.91 -18.97
C LEU A 174 -0.61 -10.91 -19.57
N ALA A 175 -1.04 -10.12 -20.56
CA ALA A 175 -0.23 -9.10 -21.18
C ALA A 175 -0.47 -7.73 -20.54
N PHE A 176 0.57 -6.92 -20.38
CA PHE A 176 0.49 -5.53 -19.93
C PHE A 176 0.71 -4.54 -21.08
N ASN A 177 0.22 -3.31 -20.91
CA ASN A 177 0.43 -2.23 -21.89
C ASN A 177 1.71 -1.42 -21.61
N ALA A 178 2.08 -1.23 -20.35
CA ALA A 178 3.34 -0.57 -19.96
C ALA A 178 4.05 -1.35 -18.85
N TYR A 179 5.38 -1.43 -18.94
CA TYR A 179 6.20 -2.26 -18.06
C TYR A 179 6.42 -1.66 -16.66
N ALA A 180 5.82 -0.55 -16.29
CA ALA A 180 5.88 0.03 -14.94
C ALA A 180 4.52 0.64 -14.59
N LEU A 181 4.32 1.04 -13.33
CA LEU A 181 3.12 1.76 -12.92
C LEU A 181 3.10 3.19 -13.48
N ASP A 182 2.06 3.49 -14.23
CA ASP A 182 1.82 4.79 -14.87
C ASP A 182 0.58 5.49 -14.27
N CYS A 183 0.30 6.73 -14.69
CA CYS A 183 -0.82 7.59 -14.32
C CYS A 183 -2.14 6.82 -14.26
N TYR A 184 -2.42 5.98 -15.27
CA TYR A 184 -3.60 5.13 -15.34
C TYR A 184 -3.78 4.20 -14.14
N SER A 185 -2.68 3.67 -13.58
CA SER A 185 -2.72 2.76 -12.42
C SER A 185 -3.32 3.40 -11.17
N CYS A 186 -3.32 4.74 -11.11
CA CYS A 186 -3.83 5.52 -9.97
C CYS A 186 -5.07 6.37 -10.31
N HIS A 187 -5.12 6.91 -11.53
CA HIS A 187 -6.18 7.81 -11.96
C HIS A 187 -7.27 7.10 -12.78
N GLY A 188 -7.02 5.87 -13.24
CA GLY A 188 -7.96 5.07 -14.00
C GLY A 188 -8.17 5.60 -15.41
N ASP A 189 -9.34 5.29 -15.97
CA ASP A 189 -9.81 5.88 -17.21
C ASP A 189 -10.28 7.32 -16.94
N VAL A 190 -9.45 8.30 -17.35
CA VAL A 190 -9.65 9.71 -17.00
C VAL A 190 -10.50 10.41 -18.05
N ASP A 191 -11.55 11.09 -17.58
CA ASP A 191 -12.28 12.05 -18.42
C ASP A 191 -11.39 13.26 -18.75
N LEU A 192 -11.10 13.46 -20.03
CA LEU A 192 -10.24 14.55 -20.54
C LEU A 192 -10.87 15.95 -20.33
N GLY A 193 -12.17 16.02 -20.05
CA GLY A 193 -12.85 17.21 -19.56
C GLY A 193 -12.31 17.73 -18.22
N HIS A 194 -11.49 16.95 -17.50
CA HIS A 194 -10.91 17.36 -16.22
C HIS A 194 -10.04 18.62 -16.30
N THR A 195 -9.56 18.96 -17.50
CA THR A 195 -8.87 20.23 -17.79
C THR A 195 -9.73 21.45 -17.47
N LYS A 196 -11.06 21.32 -17.54
CA LYS A 196 -12.04 22.35 -17.18
C LYS A 196 -12.66 22.11 -15.80
N ASP A 197 -12.81 20.84 -15.40
CA ASP A 197 -13.27 20.50 -14.06
C ASP A 197 -12.51 19.33 -13.42
N THR A 198 -11.65 19.67 -12.46
CA THR A 198 -10.87 18.70 -11.69
C THR A 198 -11.70 17.73 -10.84
N THR A 199 -13.04 17.89 -10.70
CA THR A 199 -13.86 16.83 -10.10
C THR A 199 -13.91 15.56 -10.96
N LEU A 200 -13.61 15.66 -12.26
CA LEU A 200 -13.73 14.52 -13.18
C LEU A 200 -12.55 13.53 -13.07
N VAL A 201 -11.46 13.89 -12.38
CA VAL A 201 -10.30 13.01 -12.20
C VAL A 201 -10.21 12.49 -10.76
N LEU A 202 -9.97 11.18 -10.64
CA LEU A 202 -9.78 10.53 -9.35
C LEU A 202 -8.56 11.11 -8.61
N LEU A 203 -8.60 11.13 -7.27
CA LEU A 203 -7.57 11.71 -6.39
C LEU A 203 -7.31 13.22 -6.53
N SER A 204 -8.12 13.93 -7.32
CA SER A 204 -8.07 15.39 -7.33
C SER A 204 -8.30 15.93 -5.92
N LYS A 205 -7.85 17.16 -5.64
CA LYS A 205 -8.10 17.80 -4.33
C LYS A 205 -9.58 17.80 -3.93
N LYS A 206 -10.50 17.80 -4.91
CA LYS A 206 -11.95 17.79 -4.71
C LYS A 206 -12.51 16.38 -4.40
N ARG A 207 -11.79 15.31 -4.74
CA ARG A 207 -12.20 13.90 -4.57
C ARG A 207 -11.41 13.12 -3.52
N ARG A 208 -10.65 13.80 -2.64
CA ARG A 208 -9.82 13.15 -1.60
C ARG A 208 -10.60 12.56 -0.42
N LYS A 209 -11.92 12.64 -0.42
CA LYS A 209 -12.77 12.13 0.66
C LYS A 209 -13.41 10.76 0.35
N GLU A 210 -13.15 10.21 -0.83
CA GLU A 210 -13.68 8.91 -1.25
C GLU A 210 -12.83 7.77 -0.67
N ALA A 211 -12.96 7.55 0.64
CA ALA A 211 -12.05 6.68 1.39
C ALA A 211 -11.99 5.25 0.86
N GLN A 212 -13.13 4.66 0.51
CA GLN A 212 -13.22 3.31 -0.05
C GLN A 212 -12.53 3.21 -1.42
N VAL A 213 -12.65 4.23 -2.26
CA VAL A 213 -12.00 4.29 -3.59
C VAL A 213 -10.48 4.44 -3.43
N ILE A 214 -10.03 5.38 -2.59
CA ILE A 214 -8.61 5.60 -2.30
C ILE A 214 -7.98 4.32 -1.73
N THR A 215 -8.69 3.65 -0.83
CA THR A 215 -8.23 2.42 -0.18
C THR A 215 -8.12 1.28 -1.18
N SER A 216 -9.15 1.07 -2.00
CA SER A 216 -9.14 0.05 -3.07
C SER A 216 -8.00 0.26 -4.04
N LEU A 217 -7.78 1.51 -4.45
CA LEU A 217 -6.71 1.88 -5.33
C LEU A 217 -5.33 1.46 -4.79
N CYS A 218 -5.03 1.80 -3.54
CA CYS A 218 -3.72 1.47 -2.97
C CYS A 218 -3.60 -0.03 -2.64
N ALA A 219 -4.70 -0.62 -2.18
CA ALA A 219 -4.77 -2.02 -1.79
C ALA A 219 -4.55 -2.98 -2.97
N GLN A 220 -4.84 -2.57 -4.21
CA GLN A 220 -4.61 -3.41 -5.40
C GLN A 220 -3.17 -3.96 -5.49
N CYS A 221 -2.20 -3.21 -4.96
CA CYS A 221 -0.78 -3.60 -4.92
C CYS A 221 -0.24 -3.83 -3.52
N HIS A 222 -0.69 -3.03 -2.55
CA HIS A 222 -0.09 -3.01 -1.20
C HIS A 222 -0.76 -3.99 -0.24
N LEU A 223 -1.97 -4.48 -0.53
CA LEU A 223 -2.65 -5.48 0.28
C LEU A 223 -2.27 -6.88 -0.18
N ARG A 224 -1.03 -7.25 0.11
CA ARG A 224 -0.41 -8.51 -0.34
C ARG A 224 -0.95 -9.69 0.43
N GLY A 225 -1.08 -10.84 -0.24
CA GLY A 225 -1.66 -12.06 0.34
C GLY A 225 -3.16 -12.21 0.08
N GLY A 226 -3.74 -11.31 -0.72
CA GLY A 226 -5.03 -11.51 -1.35
C GLY A 226 -4.96 -12.32 -2.64
N LYS A 227 -6.12 -12.68 -3.16
CA LYS A 227 -6.28 -13.35 -4.46
C LYS A 227 -7.55 -12.92 -5.17
N SER A 228 -7.52 -12.82 -6.48
CA SER A 228 -8.74 -12.72 -7.29
C SER A 228 -9.55 -14.00 -7.17
N ARG A 229 -10.86 -13.90 -6.92
CA ARG A 229 -11.75 -15.08 -6.94
C ARG A 229 -11.91 -15.66 -8.33
N SER A 230 -12.05 -14.78 -9.32
CA SER A 230 -12.34 -15.17 -10.70
C SER A 230 -11.14 -15.77 -11.42
N THR A 231 -9.90 -15.35 -11.12
CA THR A 231 -8.70 -15.87 -11.80
C THR A 231 -7.80 -16.71 -10.90
N GLY A 232 -7.92 -16.58 -9.58
CA GLY A 232 -7.01 -17.21 -8.62
C GLY A 232 -5.63 -16.54 -8.54
N LEU A 233 -5.38 -15.47 -9.30
CA LEU A 233 -4.11 -14.74 -9.32
C LEU A 233 -3.91 -13.93 -8.03
N PRO A 234 -2.67 -13.66 -7.62
CA PRO A 234 -2.36 -12.93 -6.38
C PRO A 234 -2.55 -11.39 -6.52
N TYR A 235 -3.24 -10.96 -7.58
CA TYR A 235 -3.58 -9.58 -7.87
C TYR A 235 -4.99 -9.52 -8.51
N PRO A 236 -5.63 -8.35 -8.57
CA PRO A 236 -7.03 -8.23 -8.98
C PRO A 236 -7.27 -8.51 -10.47
N ASN A 237 -8.44 -9.03 -10.81
CA ASN A 237 -8.86 -9.23 -12.19
C ASN A 237 -9.40 -7.92 -12.80
N THR A 238 -8.65 -7.33 -13.74
CA THR A 238 -9.05 -6.12 -14.50
C THR A 238 -9.57 -5.01 -13.57
N PHE A 239 -8.79 -4.66 -12.55
CA PHE A 239 -9.15 -3.53 -11.67
C PHE A 239 -8.83 -2.20 -12.35
N ILE A 240 -9.82 -1.30 -12.38
CA ILE A 240 -9.64 0.09 -12.82
C ILE A 240 -9.80 1.00 -11.62
N SER A 241 -8.90 1.98 -11.49
CA SER A 241 -8.97 2.95 -10.39
C SER A 241 -10.35 3.64 -10.37
N GLY A 242 -11.07 3.49 -9.25
CA GLY A 242 -12.48 3.88 -9.14
C GLY A 242 -13.39 2.70 -8.78
N ASP A 243 -12.97 1.49 -9.15
CA ASP A 243 -13.67 0.25 -8.85
C ASP A 243 -13.63 -0.10 -7.36
N ASN A 244 -14.58 -0.95 -6.96
CA ASN A 244 -14.50 -1.70 -5.72
C ASN A 244 -13.62 -2.93 -5.89
N LEU A 245 -12.39 -2.85 -5.38
CA LEU A 245 -11.41 -3.93 -5.37
C LEU A 245 -11.97 -5.25 -4.82
N PHE A 246 -12.75 -5.18 -3.73
CA PHE A 246 -13.15 -6.33 -2.94
C PHE A 246 -14.30 -7.13 -3.56
N GLN A 247 -14.95 -6.57 -4.60
CA GLN A 247 -15.95 -7.29 -5.39
C GLN A 247 -15.37 -8.52 -6.09
N ASP A 248 -14.05 -8.66 -6.23
CA ASP A 248 -13.40 -9.90 -6.69
C ASP A 248 -12.15 -10.26 -5.88
N PHE A 249 -11.38 -9.28 -5.39
CA PHE A 249 -10.17 -9.54 -4.63
C PHE A 249 -10.48 -9.95 -3.17
N GLU A 250 -10.21 -11.21 -2.84
CA GLU A 250 -10.40 -11.78 -1.51
C GLU A 250 -9.15 -11.62 -0.65
N VAL A 251 -9.37 -11.20 0.59
CA VAL A 251 -8.31 -10.95 1.57
C VAL A 251 -8.80 -11.38 2.95
N ASP A 252 -7.89 -11.97 3.73
CA ASP A 252 -8.11 -12.21 5.16
C ASP A 252 -7.78 -10.96 5.98
N PHE A 253 -8.81 -10.20 6.36
CA PHE A 253 -8.66 -8.97 7.15
C PHE A 253 -8.22 -9.21 8.60
N SER A 254 -8.24 -10.45 9.10
CA SER A 254 -7.76 -10.76 10.46
C SER A 254 -6.25 -10.56 10.59
N LYS A 255 -5.51 -10.62 9.48
CA LYS A 255 -4.08 -10.29 9.40
C LYS A 255 -3.73 -8.88 9.86
N ALA A 256 -4.70 -7.98 9.94
CA ALA A 256 -4.52 -6.66 10.55
C ALA A 256 -4.10 -6.73 12.05
N ASP A 257 -4.36 -7.85 12.72
CA ASP A 257 -4.01 -8.06 14.12
C ASP A 257 -2.82 -9.04 14.31
N ASP A 258 -2.29 -9.60 13.23
CA ASP A 258 -1.17 -10.56 13.28
C ASP A 258 0.17 -9.86 13.62
N GLN A 259 0.61 -10.02 14.86
CA GLN A 259 1.86 -9.42 15.35
C GLN A 259 3.12 -10.02 14.70
N ASN A 260 3.02 -11.20 14.09
CA ASN A 260 4.14 -11.83 13.37
C ASN A 260 4.29 -11.29 11.94
N LEU A 261 3.26 -10.62 11.41
CA LEU A 261 3.33 -10.00 10.11
C LEU A 261 4.33 -8.83 10.13
N ASN A 262 5.05 -8.66 9.02
CA ASN A 262 5.89 -7.49 8.78
C ASN A 262 5.11 -6.20 9.11
N PRO A 263 5.65 -5.29 9.95
CA PRO A 263 4.94 -4.07 10.35
C PRO A 263 4.42 -3.24 9.17
N GLY A 264 5.17 -3.22 8.06
CA GLY A 264 4.74 -2.54 6.84
C GLY A 264 3.48 -3.14 6.22
N ASP A 265 3.39 -4.46 6.14
CA ASP A 265 2.21 -5.14 5.58
C ASP A 265 1.03 -5.06 6.55
N ARG A 266 1.24 -5.27 7.86
CA ARG A 266 0.19 -5.13 8.89
C ARG A 266 -0.42 -3.73 8.90
N HIS A 267 0.39 -2.69 8.70
CA HIS A 267 -0.08 -1.32 8.55
C HIS A 267 -1.13 -1.18 7.43
N ILE A 268 -0.87 -1.79 6.27
CA ILE A 268 -1.80 -1.76 5.14
C ILE A 268 -3.08 -2.54 5.47
N TYR A 269 -2.94 -3.77 5.99
CA TYR A 269 -4.09 -4.58 6.40
C TYR A 269 -5.01 -3.83 7.37
N ARG A 270 -4.43 -3.13 8.36
CA ARG A 270 -5.21 -2.34 9.31
C ARG A 270 -5.93 -1.18 8.65
N ASN A 271 -5.22 -0.35 7.86
CA ASN A 271 -5.87 0.79 7.21
C ASN A 271 -7.02 0.33 6.30
N VAL A 272 -6.81 -0.72 5.52
CA VAL A 272 -7.84 -1.26 4.65
C VAL A 272 -9.03 -1.75 5.46
N ARG A 273 -8.82 -2.60 6.47
CA ARG A 273 -9.89 -3.11 7.34
C ARG A 273 -10.69 -1.97 7.97
N ASP A 274 -9.99 -0.97 8.51
CA ASP A 274 -10.64 0.15 9.20
C ASP A 274 -11.57 0.91 8.25
N VAL A 275 -11.17 1.11 6.99
CA VAL A 275 -12.03 1.74 5.98
C VAL A 275 -13.16 0.82 5.52
N VAL A 276 -12.86 -0.41 5.10
CA VAL A 276 -13.82 -1.24 4.32
C VAL A 276 -14.68 -2.16 5.16
N ILE A 277 -14.25 -2.50 6.39
CA ILE A 277 -15.01 -3.29 7.36
C ILE A 277 -15.58 -2.38 8.44
N ASN A 278 -14.77 -1.48 9.00
CA ASN A 278 -15.22 -0.67 10.14
C ASN A 278 -15.87 0.67 9.74
N GLY A 279 -15.75 1.08 8.47
CA GLY A 279 -16.31 2.33 7.96
C GLY A 279 -15.62 3.58 8.51
N ASP A 280 -14.35 3.49 8.91
CA ASP A 280 -13.56 4.64 9.33
C ASP A 280 -12.96 5.35 8.12
N GLU A 281 -13.62 6.42 7.68
CA GLU A 281 -13.20 7.24 6.55
C GLU A 281 -12.22 8.38 6.94
N SER A 282 -11.82 8.46 8.22
CA SER A 282 -11.03 9.59 8.72
C SER A 282 -9.58 9.59 8.25
N ILE A 283 -9.02 8.39 8.00
CA ILE A 283 -7.62 8.20 7.61
C ILE A 283 -7.55 7.21 6.44
N THR A 284 -7.00 7.68 5.32
CA THR A 284 -6.66 6.90 4.13
C THR A 284 -5.15 6.96 3.86
N CYS A 285 -4.69 6.16 2.90
CA CYS A 285 -3.30 6.13 2.45
C CYS A 285 -2.71 7.52 2.16
N ILE A 286 -3.46 8.38 1.46
CA ILE A 286 -2.97 9.69 1.00
C ILE A 286 -3.06 10.79 2.07
N ASN A 287 -3.62 10.51 3.24
CA ASN A 287 -3.49 11.41 4.39
C ASN A 287 -2.05 11.42 4.93
N CYS A 288 -1.30 10.33 4.68
CA CYS A 288 0.06 10.15 5.16
C CYS A 288 1.08 10.05 4.02
N HIS A 289 0.74 9.52 2.85
CA HIS A 289 1.70 9.28 1.76
C HIS A 289 1.63 10.34 0.65
N GLN A 290 2.79 10.80 0.17
CA GLN A 290 2.91 11.60 -1.05
C GLN A 290 3.25 10.70 -2.25
N VAL A 291 2.33 10.62 -3.21
CA VAL A 291 2.43 9.65 -4.32
C VAL A 291 3.30 10.14 -5.46
N HIS A 292 3.41 11.46 -5.69
CA HIS A 292 4.14 12.04 -6.83
C HIS A 292 5.55 12.56 -6.50
N THR A 293 6.02 12.45 -5.25
CA THR A 293 7.37 12.88 -4.90
C THR A 293 8.42 11.87 -5.36
N ALA A 294 9.66 12.33 -5.56
CA ALA A 294 10.80 11.49 -5.99
C ALA A 294 11.12 10.34 -5.01
N THR A 295 10.65 10.41 -3.78
CA THR A 295 10.67 9.28 -2.84
C THR A 295 9.25 9.03 -2.35
N ASN A 296 8.90 7.76 -2.06
CA ASN A 296 7.68 7.39 -1.33
C ASN A 296 7.76 7.92 0.11
N ALA A 297 7.72 9.24 0.24
CA ALA A 297 7.86 9.93 1.50
C ALA A 297 6.50 9.90 2.20
N SER A 298 6.45 9.27 3.36
CA SER A 298 5.43 9.61 4.34
C SER A 298 5.62 11.08 4.72
N LEU A 299 4.53 11.84 4.67
CA LEU A 299 4.46 13.21 5.15
C LEU A 299 5.00 13.28 6.57
N ARG A 300 6.06 14.07 6.75
CA ARG A 300 6.51 14.43 8.09
C ARG A 300 5.44 15.31 8.73
N HIS A 301 4.69 14.76 9.67
CA HIS A 301 3.67 15.50 10.41
C HIS A 301 4.27 16.13 11.68
N ARG A 302 4.03 17.43 11.88
CA ARG A 302 4.50 18.18 13.07
C ARG A 302 3.79 17.76 14.35
N ARG A 303 2.56 17.28 14.26
CA ARG A 303 1.76 16.77 15.39
C ARG A 303 1.43 15.31 15.09
N ILE A 304 1.69 14.44 16.05
CA ILE A 304 1.43 13.03 15.91
C ILE A 304 0.05 12.74 16.50
N LEU A 305 -0.88 12.32 15.65
CA LEU A 305 -2.17 11.80 16.11
C LEU A 305 -1.91 10.46 16.81
N ARG A 306 -2.61 10.19 17.92
CA ARG A 306 -2.50 8.91 18.65
C ARG A 306 -3.62 7.95 18.24
N ALA A 307 -3.88 7.84 16.94
CA ALA A 307 -4.79 6.83 16.44
C ALA A 307 -4.11 5.44 16.47
N PRO A 308 -4.85 4.33 16.61
CA PRO A 308 -4.27 2.98 16.63
C PRO A 308 -3.34 2.69 15.46
N ILE A 309 -3.68 3.16 14.26
CA ILE A 309 -2.85 3.02 13.04
C ILE A 309 -1.46 3.64 13.18
N CYS A 310 -1.29 4.70 13.97
CA CYS A 310 -0.01 5.36 14.16
C CYS A 310 1.00 4.47 14.90
N THR A 311 0.50 3.57 15.77
CA THR A 311 1.34 2.63 16.53
C THR A 311 1.87 1.46 15.70
N GLU A 312 1.44 1.34 14.44
CA GLU A 312 2.03 0.38 13.51
C GLU A 312 3.42 0.79 13.06
N CYS A 313 3.63 2.09 12.87
CA CYS A 313 4.92 2.65 12.50
C CYS A 313 5.67 3.20 13.71
N HIS A 314 5.00 3.60 14.77
CA HIS A 314 5.61 4.22 15.94
C HIS A 314 5.54 3.34 17.18
N ASN A 315 6.49 3.51 18.09
CA ASN A 315 6.42 2.82 19.37
C ASN A 315 5.23 3.32 20.21
N PRO A 316 4.40 2.42 20.76
CA PRO A 316 3.26 2.80 21.59
C PRO A 316 3.74 3.42 22.92
N GLU A 317 4.92 3.03 23.38
CA GLU A 317 5.57 3.51 24.60
C GLU A 317 6.86 4.27 24.28
N GLY A 318 7.15 5.30 25.07
CA GLY A 318 8.33 6.15 24.88
C GLY A 318 8.17 7.21 23.80
N SER A 319 9.29 7.58 23.17
CA SER A 319 9.29 8.67 22.17
C SER A 319 8.68 8.20 20.85
N PHE A 320 7.53 8.76 20.51
CA PHE A 320 6.85 8.57 19.24
C PHE A 320 7.65 9.09 18.02
N LYS A 321 8.85 9.67 18.23
CA LYS A 321 9.79 10.00 17.14
C LYS A 321 10.48 8.77 16.57
N PHE A 322 10.53 7.66 17.31
CA PHE A 322 11.12 6.42 16.82
C PHE A 322 10.12 5.69 15.92
N VAL A 323 10.58 5.40 14.71
CA VAL A 323 9.84 4.61 13.71
C VAL A 323 10.36 3.18 13.77
N LYS A 324 9.44 2.22 13.85
CA LYS A 324 9.73 0.79 13.79
C LYS A 324 10.37 0.47 12.43
N PRO A 325 11.53 -0.19 12.40
CA PRO A 325 12.07 -0.67 11.14
C PRO A 325 11.13 -1.71 10.54
N TYR A 326 11.01 -1.72 9.23
CA TYR A 326 10.31 -2.75 8.49
C TYR A 326 11.12 -3.15 7.26
N THR A 327 10.84 -4.33 6.73
CA THR A 327 11.51 -4.84 5.54
C THR A 327 10.62 -4.60 4.33
N VAL A 328 11.21 -4.08 3.25
CA VAL A 328 10.54 -4.05 1.94
C VAL A 328 10.90 -5.36 1.26
N HIS A 329 9.95 -6.29 1.26
CA HIS A 329 10.03 -7.58 0.61
C HIS A 329 8.65 -7.93 0.03
N SER A 330 8.60 -8.75 -1.01
CA SER A 330 7.38 -9.27 -1.63
C SER A 330 7.54 -10.78 -1.80
N GLU A 331 6.83 -11.58 -1.01
CA GLU A 331 6.79 -13.03 -1.21
C GLU A 331 6.19 -13.39 -2.58
N THR A 332 5.24 -12.58 -3.06
CA THR A 332 4.62 -12.78 -4.37
C THR A 332 5.64 -12.67 -5.50
N CYS A 333 6.61 -11.76 -5.38
CA CYS A 333 7.61 -11.48 -6.43
C CYS A 333 9.04 -11.88 -6.09
N GLU A 334 9.25 -12.42 -4.90
CA GLU A 334 10.51 -13.01 -4.42
C GLU A 334 11.70 -12.05 -4.42
N TYR A 335 11.45 -10.76 -4.16
CA TYR A 335 12.45 -9.72 -3.93
C TYR A 335 12.14 -8.93 -2.66
#